data_AF-A0A497R3L2-F1
#
_entry.id   AF-A0A497R3L2-F1
#
_cell.length_a   1.000
_cell.length_b   1.000
_cell.length_c   1.000
_cell.angle_alpha   90.00
_cell.angle_beta   90.00
_cell.angle_gamma   90.00
#
_symmetry.space_group_name_H-M   'P 1'
#
loop_
_entity.id
_entity.type
_entity.pdbx_description
1 polymer ?
#
loop_
_entity_poly.entity_id
_entity_poly.type
_entity_poly.pdbx_seq_one_letter_code
_entity_poly.pdbx_strand_id
1 'polypeptide(L)'
;MTISTIELPLLLKNLKKVFGEKIHGPVNSNVREYQLVCEPEHLHQIANFLLVRGVKKLVAINAWRENQQKVKLAYYFIAKIGPDGLDSKIAVIVVLDPDKKTLESLTDLFVNARIFESEISSKLDLKFQITK
;
A
#
# COMPACT_ATOMS: atom_id res chain seq x y z
N MET A 1 17.68 22.55 6.58
CA MET A 1 17.50 21.08 6.65
C MET A 1 17.24 20.58 5.25
N THR A 2 18.23 19.93 4.64
CA THR A 2 18.09 19.28 3.33
C THR A 2 17.19 18.06 3.49
N ILE A 3 16.02 18.09 2.86
CA ILE A 3 15.15 16.93 2.77
C ILE A 3 15.91 15.92 1.91
N SER A 4 16.49 14.89 2.54
CA SER A 4 17.13 13.81 1.81
C SER A 4 16.07 13.08 0.99
N THR A 5 16.08 13.30 -0.32
CA THR A 5 15.17 12.60 -1.24
C THR A 5 15.61 11.15 -1.29
N ILE A 6 14.76 10.24 -0.79
CA ILE A 6 15.08 8.82 -0.75
C ILE A 6 15.09 8.28 -2.19
N GLU A 7 16.16 7.60 -2.56
CA GLU A 7 16.22 6.85 -3.80
C GLU A 7 15.29 5.63 -3.72
N LEU A 8 14.40 5.46 -4.72
CA LEU A 8 13.47 4.33 -4.78
C LEU A 8 14.15 2.97 -4.55
N PRO A 9 15.31 2.66 -5.18
CA PRO A 9 15.97 1.38 -4.95
C PRO A 9 16.32 1.14 -3.48
N LEU A 10 16.74 2.16 -2.75
CA LEU A 10 17.07 2.04 -1.32
C LEU A 10 15.79 1.86 -0.48
N LEU A 11 14.72 2.59 -0.79
CA LEU A 11 13.42 2.40 -0.13
C LEU A 11 12.93 0.96 -0.29
N LEU A 12 12.95 0.45 -1.52
CA LEU A 12 12.49 -0.91 -1.84
C LEU A 12 13.38 -1.99 -1.22
N LYS A 13 14.71 -1.78 -1.22
CA LYS A 13 15.66 -2.68 -0.54
C LYS A 13 15.38 -2.74 0.97
N ASN A 14 15.13 -1.60 1.61
CA ASN A 14 14.81 -1.55 3.04
C ASN A 14 13.45 -2.19 3.33
N LEU A 15 12.45 -1.95 2.48
CA LEU A 15 11.13 -2.57 2.59
C LEU A 15 11.26 -4.11 2.52
N LYS A 16 11.99 -4.64 1.54
CA LYS A 16 12.27 -6.09 1.45
C LYS A 16 13.05 -6.62 2.65
N LYS A 17 13.99 -5.85 3.19
CA LYS A 17 14.75 -6.25 4.39
C LYS A 17 13.88 -6.33 5.65
N VAL A 18 12.90 -5.44 5.79
CA VAL A 18 12.02 -5.38 6.97
C VAL A 18 10.90 -6.42 6.90
N PHE A 19 10.26 -6.57 5.74
CA PHE A 19 9.09 -7.43 5.61
C PHE A 19 9.43 -8.83 5.07
N GLY A 20 10.56 -9.02 4.39
CA GLY A 20 11.08 -10.33 4.02
C GLY A 20 10.06 -11.18 3.26
N GLU A 21 9.73 -12.34 3.82
CA GLU A 21 8.78 -13.31 3.28
C GLU A 21 7.31 -12.87 3.38
N LYS A 22 7.01 -11.81 4.14
CA LYS A 22 5.64 -11.27 4.30
C LYS A 22 5.15 -10.50 3.07
N ILE A 23 6.04 -10.27 2.11
CA ILE A 23 5.74 -9.61 0.85
C ILE A 23 6.21 -10.46 -0.32
N HIS A 24 5.42 -10.50 -1.38
CA HIS A 24 5.77 -11.11 -2.65
C HIS A 24 5.83 -10.03 -3.75
N GLY A 25 6.86 -10.07 -4.60
CA GLY A 25 7.12 -9.03 -5.62
C GLY A 25 8.28 -8.10 -5.23
N PRO A 26 8.97 -7.43 -6.19
CA PRO A 26 8.42 -6.69 -7.34
C PRO A 26 7.92 -7.56 -8.47
N VAL A 27 6.66 -7.37 -8.86
CA VAL A 27 6.15 -7.87 -10.15
C VAL A 27 6.30 -6.73 -11.16
N ASN A 28 7.20 -6.90 -12.14
CA ASN A 28 7.47 -5.96 -13.24
C ASN A 28 7.60 -4.48 -12.84
N SER A 29 8.78 -4.11 -12.34
CA SER A 29 9.18 -2.71 -12.26
C SER A 29 9.42 -2.15 -13.67
N ASN A 30 8.38 -1.68 -14.34
CA ASN A 30 8.60 -0.53 -15.21
C ASN A 30 9.08 0.60 -14.30
N VAL A 31 10.08 1.39 -14.73
CA VAL A 31 10.90 2.30 -13.89
C VAL A 31 10.10 3.23 -12.94
N ARG A 32 8.77 3.36 -13.11
CA ARG A 32 7.88 4.26 -12.38
C ARG A 32 6.77 3.59 -11.57
N GLU A 33 6.57 2.27 -11.65
CA GLU A 33 5.55 1.58 -10.83
C GLU A 33 6.14 0.33 -10.18
N TYR A 34 6.09 0.28 -8.85
CA TYR A 34 6.50 -0.84 -8.04
C TYR A 34 5.27 -1.51 -7.42
N GLN A 35 5.15 -2.82 -7.56
CA GLN A 35 4.05 -3.58 -6.99
C GLN A 35 4.57 -4.59 -5.98
N LEU A 36 3.96 -4.63 -4.81
CA LEU A 36 4.18 -5.66 -3.80
C LEU A 36 2.83 -6.25 -3.37
N VAL A 37 2.84 -7.54 -3.07
CA VAL A 37 1.68 -8.26 -2.54
C VAL A 37 1.96 -8.60 -1.08
N CYS A 38 0.99 -8.41 -0.19
CA CYS A 38 1.11 -8.79 1.21
C CYS A 38 -0.20 -9.36 1.74
N GLU A 39 -0.12 -10.04 2.88
CA GLU A 39 -1.29 -10.43 3.65
C GLU A 39 -1.92 -9.21 4.36
N PRO A 40 -3.22 -9.25 4.67
CA PRO A 40 -3.98 -8.16 5.30
C PRO A 40 -3.36 -7.59 6.58
N GLU A 41 -2.78 -8.45 7.42
CA GLU A 41 -2.22 -8.12 8.74
C GLU A 41 -0.93 -7.29 8.63
N HIS A 42 -0.34 -7.20 7.43
CA HIS A 42 0.90 -6.47 7.19
C HIS A 42 0.66 -5.12 6.52
N LEU A 43 -0.55 -4.87 6.02
CA LEU A 43 -0.88 -3.64 5.29
C LEU A 43 -0.56 -2.38 6.11
N HIS A 44 -1.04 -2.30 7.36
CA HIS A 44 -0.85 -1.11 8.19
C HIS A 44 0.63 -0.86 8.50
N GLN A 45 1.36 -1.91 8.87
CA GLN A 45 2.81 -1.83 9.14
C GLN A 45 3.60 -1.37 7.89
N ILE A 46 3.25 -1.88 6.71
CA ILE A 46 3.86 -1.47 5.44
C ILE A 46 3.53 -0.01 5.13
N ALA A 47 2.26 0.38 5.26
CA ALA A 47 1.81 1.75 5.04
C ALA A 47 2.51 2.74 5.99
N ASN A 48 2.67 2.39 7.26
CA ASN A 48 3.39 3.19 8.24
C ASN A 48 4.87 3.29 7.91
N PHE A 49 5.51 2.18 7.50
CA PHE A 49 6.88 2.19 7.03
C PHE A 49 7.08 3.15 5.85
N LEU A 50 6.19 3.10 4.86
CA LEU A 50 6.21 4.00 3.70
C LEU A 50 6.06 5.47 4.13
N LEU A 51 5.13 5.76 5.04
CA LEU A 51 4.88 7.10 5.56
C LEU A 51 6.11 7.69 6.27
N VAL A 52 6.73 6.93 7.19
CA VAL A 52 7.94 7.35 7.93
C VAL A 52 9.12 7.56 6.98
N ARG A 53 9.14 6.88 5.84
CA ARG A 53 10.14 7.05 4.77
C ARG A 53 9.76 8.12 3.74
N GLY A 54 8.77 8.96 4.02
CA GLY A 54 8.45 10.14 3.21
C GLY A 54 7.46 9.91 2.08
N VAL A 55 6.84 8.72 1.98
CA VAL A 55 5.73 8.46 1.06
C VAL A 55 4.44 8.98 1.69
N LYS A 56 4.12 10.25 1.40
CA LYS A 56 3.04 10.99 2.11
C LYS A 56 1.69 10.97 1.41
N LYS A 57 1.58 10.36 0.24
CA LYS A 57 0.36 10.40 -0.58
C LYS A 57 -0.12 8.99 -0.88
N LEU A 58 -1.27 8.63 -0.32
CA LEU A 58 -2.16 7.59 -0.85
C LEU A 58 -3.05 8.26 -1.91
N VAL A 59 -3.15 7.72 -3.11
CA VAL A 59 -3.89 8.34 -4.23
C VAL A 59 -5.12 7.57 -4.67
N ALA A 60 -5.19 6.27 -4.37
CA ALA A 60 -6.35 5.44 -4.67
C ALA A 60 -6.31 4.12 -3.89
N ILE A 61 -7.48 3.53 -3.69
CA ILE A 61 -7.66 2.11 -3.34
C ILE A 61 -8.56 1.50 -4.41
N ASN A 62 -8.04 0.52 -5.15
CA ASN A 62 -8.82 -0.22 -6.14
C ASN A 62 -9.07 -1.64 -5.65
N ALA A 63 -10.14 -2.25 -6.13
CA ALA A 63 -10.47 -3.62 -5.78
C ALA A 63 -10.91 -4.43 -7.00
N TRP A 64 -10.52 -5.70 -7.04
CA TRP A 64 -10.99 -6.65 -8.05
C TRP A 64 -11.08 -8.05 -7.45
N ARG A 65 -11.87 -8.92 -8.09
CA ARG A 65 -11.94 -10.33 -7.73
C ARG A 65 -10.97 -11.10 -8.60
N GLU A 66 -10.13 -11.93 -7.99
CA GLU A 66 -9.23 -12.85 -8.68
C GLU A 66 -9.66 -14.28 -8.38
N ASN A 67 -10.05 -15.00 -9.44
CA ASN A 67 -10.77 -16.27 -9.35
C ASN A 67 -12.09 -16.12 -8.56
N GLN A 68 -12.97 -17.12 -8.56
CA GLN A 68 -14.34 -16.96 -8.03
C GLN A 68 -14.43 -16.70 -6.51
N GLN A 69 -13.31 -16.50 -5.81
CA GLN A 69 -13.25 -16.51 -4.35
C GLN A 69 -12.38 -15.39 -3.74
N LYS A 70 -11.24 -15.02 -4.30
CA LYS A 70 -10.35 -14.04 -3.64
C LYS A 70 -10.65 -12.61 -4.06
N VAL A 71 -10.63 -11.68 -3.11
CA VAL A 71 -10.71 -10.23 -3.36
C VAL A 71 -9.31 -9.66 -3.22
N LYS A 72 -8.85 -8.88 -4.19
CA LYS A 72 -7.61 -8.12 -4.10
C LYS A 72 -7.90 -6.64 -3.93
N LEU A 73 -7.19 -5.99 -3.02
CA LEU A 73 -7.20 -4.54 -2.84
C LEU A 73 -5.83 -3.97 -3.19
N ALA A 74 -5.74 -3.03 -4.13
CA ALA A 74 -4.50 -2.31 -4.42
C ALA A 74 -4.56 -0.90 -3.83
N TYR A 75 -3.65 -0.63 -2.90
CA TYR A 75 -3.41 0.69 -2.30
C TYR A 75 -2.28 1.36 -3.06
N TYR A 76 -2.55 2.50 -3.69
CA TYR A 76 -1.57 3.20 -4.51
C TYR A 76 -1.00 4.41 -3.79
N PHE A 77 0.32 4.43 -3.66
CA PHE A 77 1.07 5.49 -3.03
C PHE A 77 1.97 6.20 -4.05
N ILE A 78 2.24 7.48 -3.83
CA ILE A 78 3.20 8.26 -4.61
C ILE A 78 4.41 8.61 -3.75
N ALA A 79 5.58 8.16 -4.20
CA ALA A 79 6.87 8.50 -3.65
C ALA A 79 7.59 9.47 -4.59
N LYS A 80 8.17 10.55 -4.03
CA LYS A 80 9.06 11.45 -4.77
C LYS A 80 10.49 10.93 -4.70
N ILE A 81 11.10 10.66 -5.84
CA ILE A 81 12.41 10.01 -5.91
C ILE A 81 13.41 10.85 -6.70
N GLY A 82 14.65 10.88 -6.20
CA GLY A 82 15.76 11.57 -6.83
C GLY A 82 15.73 13.09 -6.64
N PRO A 83 16.81 13.79 -7.02
CA PRO A 83 16.93 15.24 -6.85
C PRO A 83 15.86 16.02 -7.62
N ASP A 84 15.36 15.46 -8.73
CA ASP A 84 14.31 16.07 -9.56
C ASP A 84 12.89 15.83 -9.04
N GLY A 85 12.74 15.02 -7.98
CA GLY A 85 11.45 14.76 -7.32
C GLY A 85 10.45 14.01 -8.22
N LEU A 86 10.93 13.10 -9.06
CA LEU A 86 10.09 12.31 -9.95
C LEU A 86 9.09 11.48 -9.14
N ASP A 87 7.81 11.57 -9.51
CA ASP A 87 6.75 10.76 -8.92
C ASP A 87 6.88 9.31 -9.40
N SER A 88 7.07 8.38 -8.46
CA SER A 88 6.92 6.96 -8.69
C SER A 88 5.79 6.39 -7.87
N LYS A 89 5.12 5.40 -8.44
CA LYS A 89 3.94 4.75 -7.89
C LYS A 89 4.36 3.48 -7.16
N ILE A 90 3.88 3.31 -5.93
CA ILE A 90 4.02 2.08 -5.15
C ILE A 90 2.62 1.52 -4.96
N ALA A 91 2.36 0.32 -5.46
CA ALA A 91 1.12 -0.40 -5.25
C ALA A 91 1.33 -1.49 -4.20
N VAL A 92 0.61 -1.40 -3.09
CA VAL A 92 0.52 -2.46 -2.08
C VAL A 92 -0.78 -3.23 -2.33
N ILE A 93 -0.65 -4.48 -2.74
CA ILE A 93 -1.76 -5.36 -3.08
C ILE A 93 -2.01 -6.29 -1.90
N VAL A 94 -3.19 -6.19 -1.30
CA VAL A 94 -3.65 -7.07 -0.24
C VAL A 94 -4.53 -8.15 -0.85
N VAL A 95 -4.24 -9.40 -0.52
CA VAL A 95 -5.09 -10.54 -0.88
C VAL A 95 -6.02 -10.84 0.29
N LEU A 96 -7.33 -10.85 0.03
CA LEU A 96 -8.34 -11.19 1.01
C LEU A 96 -8.93 -12.55 0.66
N ASP A 97 -8.94 -13.42 1.66
CA ASP A 97 -9.74 -14.62 1.62
C ASP A 97 -11.24 -14.26 1.69
N PRO A 98 -12.14 -15.10 1.13
CA PRO A 98 -13.57 -14.82 1.02
C PRO A 98 -14.25 -14.45 2.35
N ASP A 99 -13.77 -15.08 3.43
CA ASP A 99 -14.34 -14.97 4.77
C ASP A 99 -13.81 -13.74 5.52
N LYS A 100 -12.75 -13.10 5.01
CA LYS A 100 -12.15 -11.93 5.64
C LYS A 100 -12.95 -10.68 5.30
N LYS A 101 -13.81 -10.30 6.24
CA LYS A 101 -14.73 -9.15 6.12
C LYS A 101 -14.25 -7.88 6.80
N THR A 102 -13.15 -7.96 7.55
CA THR A 102 -12.61 -6.84 8.32
C THR A 102 -11.15 -6.61 7.98
N LEU A 103 -10.81 -5.34 7.80
CA LEU A 103 -9.47 -4.84 7.54
C LEU A 103 -9.12 -3.70 8.48
N GLU A 104 -7.84 -3.57 8.76
CA GLU A 104 -7.33 -2.40 9.45
C GLU A 104 -7.37 -1.19 8.51
N SER A 105 -7.91 -0.09 9.02
CA SER A 105 -7.99 1.19 8.31
C SER A 105 -6.63 1.87 8.28
N LEU A 106 -6.33 2.56 7.19
CA LEU A 106 -5.16 3.43 7.07
C LEU A 106 -5.48 4.89 7.38
N THR A 107 -6.68 5.21 7.87
CA THR A 107 -7.14 6.60 8.08
C THR A 107 -6.30 7.37 9.10
N ASP A 108 -5.71 6.67 10.08
CA ASP A 108 -4.78 7.22 11.07
C ASP A 108 -3.43 7.63 10.46
N LEU A 109 -2.99 6.95 9.39
CA LEU A 109 -1.77 7.24 8.65
C LEU A 109 -2.00 8.21 7.48
N PHE A 110 -3.12 8.06 6.78
CA PHE A 110 -3.48 8.82 5.59
C PHE A 110 -4.95 9.26 5.70
N VAL A 111 -5.17 10.53 6.02
CA VAL A 111 -6.53 11.09 6.26
C VAL A 111 -7.49 10.82 5.10
N ASN A 112 -6.99 10.82 3.87
CA ASN A 112 -7.79 10.56 2.67
C ASN A 112 -8.12 9.08 2.43
N ALA A 113 -7.50 8.14 3.16
CA ALA A 113 -7.86 6.72 3.12
C ALA A 113 -9.34 6.52 3.46
N ARG A 114 -9.90 7.31 4.38
CA ARG A 114 -11.32 7.26 4.76
C ARG A 114 -12.28 7.33 3.57
N ILE A 115 -11.97 8.17 2.58
CA ILE A 115 -12.81 8.35 1.40
C ILE A 115 -12.76 7.07 0.55
N PHE A 116 -11.55 6.60 0.24
CA PHE A 116 -11.35 5.40 -0.57
C PHE A 116 -11.90 4.13 0.11
N GLU A 117 -11.67 3.98 1.41
CA GLU A 117 -12.16 2.86 2.21
C GLU A 117 -13.69 2.83 2.25
N SER A 118 -14.34 3.99 2.41
CA SER A 118 -15.81 4.09 2.35
C SER A 118 -16.36 3.64 0.99
N GLU A 119 -15.70 4.00 -0.10
CA GLU A 119 -16.08 3.56 -1.44
C GLU A 119 -15.95 2.03 -1.59
N ILE A 120 -14.85 1.45 -1.11
CA ILE A 120 -14.63 -0.01 -1.12
C ILE A 120 -15.66 -0.74 -0.26
N SER A 121 -15.92 -0.25 0.97
CA SER A 121 -16.93 -0.81 1.87
C SER A 121 -18.30 -0.90 1.23
N SER A 122 -18.71 0.14 0.50
CA SER A 122 -20.01 0.19 -0.19
C SER A 122 -20.15 -0.85 -1.31
N LYS A 123 -19.03 -1.29 -1.90
CA LYS A 123 -19.01 -2.21 -3.05
C LYS A 123 -18.78 -3.67 -2.67
N LEU A 124 -18.06 -3.93 -1.58
CA LEU A 124 -17.51 -5.26 -1.28
C LEU A 124 -17.90 -5.85 0.08
N ASP A 125 -18.79 -5.20 0.83
CA ASP A 125 -19.20 -5.65 2.17
C ASP A 125 -17.97 -5.92 3.06
N LEU A 126 -17.03 -4.96 3.03
CA LEU A 126 -15.80 -4.94 3.81
C LEU A 126 -15.90 -3.85 4.88
N LYS A 127 -15.44 -4.13 6.09
CA LYS A 127 -15.39 -3.18 7.20
C LYS A 127 -13.96 -2.77 7.48
N PHE A 128 -13.67 -1.47 7.46
CA PHE A 128 -12.39 -0.92 7.89
C PHE A 128 -12.47 -0.45 9.34
N GLN A 129 -11.53 -0.87 10.18
CA GLN A 129 -11.50 -0.56 11.61
C GLN A 129 -10.16 0.05 12.01
N ILE A 130 -10.18 1.02 12.91
CA ILE A 130 -8.96 1.57 13.51
C ILE A 130 -8.62 0.70 14.72
N THR A 131 -7.52 -0.03 14.66
CA THR A 131 -6.97 -0.76 15.81
C THR A 131 -6.11 0.21 16.62
N LYS A 132 -6.35 0.30 17.93
CA LYS A 132 -5.60 1.13 18.87
C LYS A 132 -4.68 0.29 19.73
#